data_AF-A0A9C7Q8K7-F1
#
_entry.id   AF-A0A9C7Q8K7-F1
#
_cell.length_a   1.000
_cell.length_b   1.000
_cell.length_c   1.000
_cell.angle_alpha   90.00
_cell.angle_beta   90.00
_cell.angle_gamma   90.00
#
_symmetry.space_group_name_H-M   'P 1'
#
loop_
_entity.id
_entity.type
_entity.pdbx_description
1 polymer ?
#
loop_
_entity_poly.entity_id
_entity_poly.type
_entity_poly.pdbx_seq_one_letter_code
_entity_poly.pdbx_strand_id
1 'polypeptide(L)'
;MLAVAVVAAFVLVFGIPTPATPAFDDPPTRLDSCSVIRDSGRYVLTADIDERAESCVRITADDVVLDGNGHVIDGHTFRENTTGIAVTGRNVTVRDLTAVNWTFGVRYEGARGGTVTNVTTWHTGDGVTVSDSPESRVGRVTATNGFTGIFVRDSDGSVVSNGVVRDMSSVGLFVADSRDVTVSNASVVRSKTGIALLGDRNGRVTDAVVRSTHEALLLVDSRNNEIRNATLSNPDGAAVVARTNESDNRLVGTRGNWTSDDASGTTHKNRA
;
A
#
# COMPACT_ATOMS: atom_id res chain seq x y z
N MET A 1 -18.17 2.22 -53.01
CA MET A 1 -17.10 1.77 -52.08
C MET A 1 -16.98 2.82 -50.99
N LEU A 2 -17.42 2.50 -49.78
CA LEU A 2 -17.41 3.40 -48.61
C LEU A 2 -16.06 3.23 -47.90
N ALA A 3 -15.26 4.28 -47.80
CA ALA A 3 -14.01 4.26 -47.03
C ALA A 3 -14.29 4.74 -45.60
N VAL A 4 -14.18 3.84 -44.63
CA VAL A 4 -14.27 4.14 -43.20
C VAL A 4 -12.90 4.65 -42.75
N ALA A 5 -12.83 5.92 -42.34
CA ALA A 5 -11.63 6.49 -41.74
C ALA A 5 -11.56 6.09 -40.25
N VAL A 6 -10.58 5.27 -39.90
CA VAL A 6 -10.27 4.92 -38.51
C VAL A 6 -9.40 6.04 -37.94
N VAL A 7 -9.97 6.84 -37.04
CA VAL A 7 -9.23 7.84 -36.26
C VAL A 7 -8.55 7.11 -35.10
N ALA A 8 -7.23 6.92 -35.22
CA ALA A 8 -6.42 6.41 -34.12
C ALA A 8 -6.25 7.50 -33.06
N ALA A 9 -6.93 7.35 -31.92
CA ALA A 9 -6.71 8.19 -30.75
C ALA A 9 -5.36 7.80 -30.11
N PHE A 10 -4.38 8.71 -30.19
CA PHE A 10 -3.13 8.59 -29.46
C PHE A 10 -3.41 8.76 -27.96
N VAL A 11 -3.39 7.66 -27.21
CA VAL A 11 -3.38 7.71 -25.75
C VAL A 11 -1.97 8.13 -25.32
N LEU A 12 -1.81 9.37 -24.87
CA LEU A 12 -0.61 9.83 -24.19
C LEU A 12 -0.48 9.06 -22.86
N VAL A 13 0.32 8.00 -22.86
CA VAL A 13 0.77 7.35 -21.63
C VAL A 13 1.75 8.32 -20.98
N PHE A 14 1.29 9.06 -19.96
CA PHE A 14 2.19 9.77 -19.06
C PHE A 14 3.01 8.71 -18.33
N GLY A 15 4.24 8.48 -18.80
CA GLY A 15 5.20 7.64 -18.10
C GLY A 15 5.38 8.19 -16.70
N ILE A 16 5.07 7.38 -15.68
CA ILE A 16 5.46 7.69 -14.31
C ILE A 16 6.98 7.84 -14.35
N PRO A 17 7.56 8.97 -13.90
CA PRO A 17 9.00 9.08 -13.82
C PRO A 17 9.51 7.93 -12.96
N THR A 18 10.26 7.01 -13.57
CA THR A 18 11.07 6.07 -12.83
C THR A 18 11.93 6.91 -11.90
N PRO A 19 11.84 6.72 -10.56
CA PRO A 19 12.72 7.43 -9.65
C PRO A 19 14.14 7.15 -10.13
N ALA A 20 14.87 8.22 -10.49
CA ALA A 20 16.26 8.11 -10.87
C ALA A 20 16.98 7.42 -9.71
N THR A 21 17.58 6.26 -9.98
CA THR A 21 18.50 5.65 -9.03
C THR A 21 19.56 6.71 -8.74
N PRO A 22 19.73 7.17 -7.49
CA PRO A 22 20.80 8.11 -7.19
C PRO A 22 22.12 7.46 -7.65
N ALA A 23 22.94 8.20 -8.39
CA ALA A 23 24.27 7.73 -8.74
C ALA A 23 25.11 7.83 -7.46
N PHE A 24 25.48 6.69 -6.91
CA PHE A 24 26.39 6.61 -5.77
C PHE A 24 27.76 6.18 -6.31
N ASP A 25 28.79 6.96 -5.99
CA ASP A 25 30.16 6.70 -6.44
C ASP A 25 30.81 5.51 -5.70
N ASP A 26 30.30 5.17 -4.52
CA ASP A 26 30.80 4.07 -3.69
C ASP A 26 30.03 2.74 -3.92
N PRO A 27 30.73 1.59 -3.81
CA PRO A 27 30.08 0.29 -3.81
C PRO A 27 29.10 0.14 -2.62
N PRO A 28 28.02 -0.64 -2.77
CA PRO A 28 27.05 -0.81 -1.69
C PRO A 28 27.66 -1.58 -0.51
N THR A 29 27.32 -1.15 0.70
CA THR A 29 27.63 -1.86 1.95
C THR A 29 26.82 -3.15 1.99
N ARG A 30 27.50 -4.28 2.25
CA ARG A 30 26.89 -5.61 2.28
C ARG A 30 26.31 -5.88 3.68
N LEU A 31 25.11 -6.43 3.73
CA LEU A 31 24.44 -6.87 4.95
C LEU A 31 24.07 -8.36 4.84
N ASP A 32 24.25 -9.10 5.92
CA ASP A 32 23.93 -10.53 6.04
C ASP A 32 23.29 -10.89 7.40
N SER A 33 23.01 -9.87 8.21
CA SER A 33 22.50 -9.97 9.57
C SER A 33 21.74 -8.69 9.96
N CYS A 34 20.93 -8.77 11.01
CA CYS A 34 20.19 -7.60 11.50
C CYS A 34 21.14 -6.44 11.88
N SER A 35 20.80 -5.22 11.46
CA SER A 35 21.73 -4.10 11.42
C SER A 35 21.07 -2.75 11.69
N VAL A 36 21.85 -1.79 12.17
CA VAL A 36 21.43 -0.39 12.29
C VAL A 36 22.22 0.47 11.31
N ILE A 37 21.53 1.01 10.31
CA ILE A 37 22.06 1.90 9.29
C ILE A 37 22.00 3.34 9.80
N ARG A 38 23.18 3.89 10.12
CA ARG A 38 23.35 5.25 10.67
C ARG A 38 23.97 6.23 9.70
N ASP A 39 24.50 5.74 8.58
CA ASP A 39 25.13 6.55 7.55
C ASP A 39 24.31 6.48 6.26
N SER A 40 24.29 7.58 5.52
CA SER A 40 23.68 7.63 4.19
C SER A 40 24.43 6.71 3.23
N GLY A 41 23.74 6.26 2.17
CA GLY A 41 24.37 5.46 1.12
C GLY A 41 23.57 4.22 0.74
N ARG A 42 24.26 3.29 0.07
CA ARG A 42 23.64 2.07 -0.45
C ARG A 42 23.99 0.87 0.41
N TYR A 43 22.97 0.06 0.67
CA TYR A 43 23.08 -1.18 1.41
C TYR A 43 22.42 -2.28 0.60
N VAL A 44 23.03 -3.47 0.57
CA VAL A 44 22.52 -4.62 -0.16
C VAL A 44 22.54 -5.86 0.73
N LEU A 45 21.41 -6.57 0.81
CA LEU A 45 21.38 -7.87 1.46
C LEU A 45 22.13 -8.89 0.60
N THR A 46 22.88 -9.77 1.26
CA THR A 46 23.71 -10.78 0.58
C THR A 46 23.40 -12.21 1.00
N ALA A 47 22.47 -12.37 1.93
CA ALA A 47 21.89 -13.61 2.38
C ALA A 47 20.49 -13.33 2.93
N ASP A 48 19.69 -14.39 3.07
CA ASP A 48 18.49 -14.33 3.88
C ASP A 48 18.88 -14.16 5.35
N ILE A 49 18.09 -13.38 6.10
CA ILE A 49 18.29 -13.14 7.53
C ILE A 49 17.14 -13.84 8.26
N ASP A 50 17.46 -14.88 9.04
CA ASP A 50 16.53 -15.57 9.94
C ASP A 50 16.99 -15.32 11.38
N GLU A 51 16.44 -14.27 11.99
CA GLU A 51 16.87 -13.81 13.31
C GLU A 51 15.70 -13.37 14.18
N ARG A 52 15.75 -13.76 15.46
CA ARG A 52 14.81 -13.30 16.48
C ARG A 52 15.23 -11.93 17.02
N ALA A 53 14.83 -10.87 16.34
CA ALA A 53 15.04 -9.49 16.78
C ALA A 53 13.72 -8.81 17.22
N GLU A 54 13.81 -7.73 18.01
CA GLU A 54 12.67 -6.78 18.16
C GLU A 54 12.53 -5.92 16.90
N SER A 55 13.66 -5.46 16.36
CA SER A 55 13.72 -4.86 15.04
C SER A 55 14.98 -5.32 14.31
N CYS A 56 14.85 -5.82 13.08
CA CYS A 56 15.99 -6.39 12.36
C CYS A 56 16.85 -5.32 11.67
N VAL A 57 16.32 -4.65 10.65
CA VAL A 57 17.02 -3.56 9.97
C VAL A 57 16.43 -2.22 10.40
N ARG A 58 17.20 -1.43 11.14
CA ARG A 58 16.82 -0.07 11.55
C ARG A 58 17.56 0.96 10.70
N ILE A 59 16.83 1.80 9.99
CA ILE A 59 17.36 2.86 9.13
C ILE A 59 17.05 4.20 9.78
N THR A 60 18.05 4.79 10.42
CA THR A 60 17.93 6.10 11.07
C THR A 60 18.57 7.22 10.26
N ALA A 61 19.42 6.88 9.29
CA ALA A 61 20.06 7.84 8.40
C ALA A 61 19.11 8.31 7.29
N ASP A 62 19.33 9.53 6.83
CA ASP A 62 18.72 10.04 5.61
C ASP A 62 19.44 9.49 4.36
N ASP A 63 18.80 9.58 3.19
CA ASP A 63 19.42 9.29 1.88
C ASP A 63 20.01 7.87 1.80
N VAL A 64 19.20 6.87 2.19
CA VAL A 64 19.56 5.45 2.19
C VAL A 64 18.82 4.70 1.11
N VAL A 65 19.52 3.82 0.39
CA VAL A 65 18.89 2.76 -0.42
C VAL A 65 19.23 1.41 0.21
N LEU A 66 18.21 0.74 0.76
CA LEU A 66 18.28 -0.68 1.12
C LEU A 66 17.74 -1.52 -0.04
N ASP A 67 18.64 -2.24 -0.69
CA ASP A 67 18.36 -3.22 -1.72
C ASP A 67 18.34 -4.62 -1.11
N GLY A 68 17.17 -5.25 -1.12
CA GLY A 68 17.00 -6.61 -0.66
C GLY A 68 17.64 -7.67 -1.55
N ASN A 69 17.93 -7.35 -2.81
CA ASN A 69 18.48 -8.28 -3.79
C ASN A 69 17.72 -9.64 -3.86
N GLY A 70 16.41 -9.62 -3.60
CA GLY A 70 15.54 -10.79 -3.57
C GLY A 70 15.54 -11.59 -2.27
N HIS A 71 16.32 -11.19 -1.26
CA HIS A 71 16.46 -11.93 -0.01
C HIS A 71 15.27 -11.76 0.95
N VAL A 72 15.20 -12.68 1.91
CA VAL A 72 14.18 -12.73 2.96
C VAL A 72 14.72 -12.17 4.27
N ILE A 73 13.91 -11.37 4.96
CA ILE A 73 14.09 -11.02 6.38
C ILE A 73 12.97 -11.70 7.17
N ASP A 74 13.30 -12.81 7.85
CA ASP A 74 12.39 -13.64 8.63
C ASP A 74 12.55 -13.38 10.13
N GLY A 75 11.45 -13.04 10.81
CA GLY A 75 11.36 -12.91 12.26
C GLY A 75 11.36 -14.24 13.01
N HIS A 76 11.60 -15.34 12.31
CA HIS A 76 11.57 -16.75 12.71
C HIS A 76 10.18 -17.27 13.07
N THR A 77 9.48 -16.54 13.94
CA THR A 77 8.12 -16.83 14.41
C THR A 77 7.43 -15.51 14.72
N PHE A 78 6.16 -15.38 14.29
CA PHE A 78 5.38 -14.16 14.54
C PHE A 78 5.34 -13.81 16.03
N ARG A 79 5.64 -12.56 16.34
CA ARG A 79 5.60 -11.97 17.68
C ARG A 79 5.09 -10.54 17.61
N GLU A 80 4.28 -10.15 18.59
CA GLU A 80 3.78 -8.79 18.73
C GLU A 80 4.92 -7.78 18.95
N ASN A 81 4.70 -6.54 18.53
CA ASN A 81 5.63 -5.41 18.66
C ASN A 81 7.01 -5.61 18.01
N THR A 82 7.10 -6.42 16.96
CA THR A 82 8.35 -6.65 16.20
C THR A 82 8.33 -5.99 14.82
N THR A 83 9.48 -5.55 14.32
CA THR A 83 9.57 -4.86 13.01
C THR A 83 10.71 -5.42 12.15
N GLY A 84 10.41 -5.90 10.94
CA GLY A 84 11.45 -6.38 10.01
C GLY A 84 12.37 -5.25 9.60
N ILE A 85 11.80 -4.22 8.96
CA ILE A 85 12.52 -3.03 8.52
C ILE A 85 11.85 -1.79 9.12
N ALA A 86 12.56 -1.07 9.99
CA ALA A 86 12.10 0.16 10.63
C ALA A 86 12.85 1.37 10.05
N VAL A 87 12.11 2.38 9.59
CA VAL A 87 12.65 3.56 8.93
C VAL A 87 12.16 4.83 9.62
N THR A 88 13.09 5.67 10.05
CA THR A 88 12.83 7.02 10.57
C THR A 88 13.56 8.11 9.80
N GLY A 89 14.49 7.74 8.94
CA GLY A 89 15.23 8.66 8.07
C GLY A 89 14.40 9.16 6.88
N ARG A 90 14.81 10.28 6.30
CA ARG A 90 14.22 10.92 5.13
C ARG A 90 14.83 10.39 3.85
N ASN A 91 14.06 10.39 2.76
CA ASN A 91 14.51 9.95 1.44
C ASN A 91 15.13 8.52 1.48
N VAL A 92 14.50 7.62 2.21
CA VAL A 92 14.92 6.22 2.30
C VAL A 92 14.14 5.40 1.27
N THR A 93 14.84 4.54 0.54
CA THR A 93 14.26 3.54 -0.36
C THR A 93 14.50 2.15 0.20
N VAL A 94 13.43 1.38 0.37
CA VAL A 94 13.46 -0.07 0.69
C VAL A 94 12.89 -0.82 -0.49
N ARG A 95 13.65 -1.74 -1.08
CA ARG A 95 13.20 -2.47 -2.27
C ARG A 95 13.67 -3.91 -2.35
N ASP A 96 12.96 -4.69 -3.18
CA ASP A 96 13.38 -6.00 -3.67
C ASP A 96 13.66 -7.02 -2.55
N LEU A 97 12.78 -7.13 -1.55
CA LEU A 97 12.89 -8.12 -0.45
C LEU A 97 11.54 -8.74 -0.08
N THR A 98 11.62 -9.80 0.72
CA THR A 98 10.47 -10.38 1.42
C THR A 98 10.63 -10.20 2.92
N ALA A 99 9.61 -9.71 3.62
CA ALA A 99 9.57 -9.63 5.08
C ALA A 99 8.52 -10.62 5.64
N VAL A 100 8.93 -11.49 6.55
CA VAL A 100 8.12 -12.62 7.03
C VAL A 100 8.07 -12.67 8.56
N ASN A 101 6.92 -13.00 9.15
CA ASN A 101 6.76 -13.23 10.59
C ASN A 101 7.00 -11.99 11.49
N TRP A 102 6.62 -10.79 11.02
CA TRP A 102 6.79 -9.53 11.77
C TRP A 102 5.45 -8.91 12.16
N THR A 103 5.38 -8.19 13.29
CA THR A 103 4.21 -7.31 13.51
C THR A 103 4.14 -6.25 12.41
N PHE A 104 5.26 -5.62 12.09
CA PHE A 104 5.39 -4.70 10.96
C PHE A 104 6.45 -5.21 9.99
N GLY A 105 6.06 -5.57 8.76
CA GLY A 105 7.01 -6.02 7.74
C GLY A 105 8.01 -4.91 7.40
N VAL A 106 7.49 -3.81 6.84
CA VAL A 106 8.22 -2.56 6.61
C VAL A 106 7.44 -1.40 7.25
N ARG A 107 8.08 -0.61 8.11
CA ARG A 107 7.46 0.53 8.79
C ARG A 107 8.26 1.80 8.61
N TYR A 108 7.63 2.80 8.02
CA TYR A 108 8.08 4.19 8.02
C TYR A 108 7.33 4.94 9.12
N GLU A 109 8.07 5.61 10.00
CA GLU A 109 7.53 6.35 11.15
C GLU A 109 8.27 7.67 11.31
N GLY A 110 7.56 8.80 11.16
CA GLY A 110 8.17 10.13 11.24
C GLY A 110 9.18 10.43 10.10
N ALA A 111 9.12 9.66 9.01
CA ALA A 111 10.00 9.82 7.85
C ALA A 111 9.46 10.89 6.88
N ARG A 112 10.18 11.17 5.79
CA ARG A 112 9.63 12.01 4.68
C ARG A 112 10.17 11.56 3.34
N GLY A 113 9.29 11.49 2.34
CA GLY A 113 9.70 11.15 0.97
C GLY A 113 10.21 9.71 0.84
N GLY A 114 9.71 8.80 1.68
CA GLY A 114 10.12 7.40 1.66
C GLY A 114 9.65 6.66 0.41
N THR A 115 10.36 5.61 0.01
CA THR A 115 9.96 4.73 -1.10
C THR A 115 10.02 3.27 -0.68
N VAL A 116 8.90 2.56 -0.80
CA VAL A 116 8.84 1.10 -0.68
C VAL A 116 8.47 0.52 -2.04
N THR A 117 9.32 -0.33 -2.62
CA THR A 117 8.96 -0.95 -3.90
C THR A 117 9.43 -2.37 -4.11
N ASN A 118 8.61 -3.20 -4.78
CA ASN A 118 8.89 -4.63 -4.99
C ASN A 118 9.13 -5.39 -3.67
N VAL A 119 8.24 -5.18 -2.71
CA VAL A 119 8.31 -5.83 -1.40
C VAL A 119 7.19 -6.82 -1.27
N THR A 120 7.52 -8.02 -0.79
CA THR A 120 6.53 -9.03 -0.41
C THR A 120 6.46 -9.12 1.11
N THR A 121 5.27 -9.22 1.68
CA THR A 121 5.08 -9.48 3.11
C THR A 121 4.17 -10.70 3.31
N TRP A 122 4.54 -11.54 4.26
CA TRP A 122 3.76 -12.73 4.61
C TRP A 122 3.74 -12.97 6.11
N HIS A 123 2.56 -13.33 6.63
CA HIS A 123 2.37 -13.59 8.06
C HIS A 123 2.78 -12.39 8.92
N THR A 124 2.21 -11.23 8.59
CA THR A 124 2.48 -9.96 9.27
C THR A 124 1.26 -9.38 9.96
N GLY A 125 1.46 -8.55 10.98
CA GLY A 125 0.41 -7.70 11.53
C GLY A 125 0.01 -6.69 10.46
N ASP A 126 0.86 -5.69 10.26
CA ASP A 126 0.81 -4.83 9.09
C ASP A 126 1.94 -5.20 8.12
N GLY A 127 1.61 -5.39 6.84
CA GLY A 127 2.61 -5.66 5.82
C GLY A 127 3.54 -4.47 5.62
N VAL A 128 2.98 -3.36 5.11
CA VAL A 128 3.70 -2.09 4.94
C VAL A 128 2.93 -0.98 5.63
N THR A 129 3.59 -0.27 6.55
CA THR A 129 3.03 0.86 7.28
C THR A 129 3.81 2.13 6.96
N VAL A 130 3.10 3.19 6.61
CA VAL A 130 3.61 4.56 6.43
C VAL A 130 2.83 5.45 7.39
N SER A 131 3.49 5.91 8.45
CA SER A 131 2.86 6.66 9.54
C SER A 131 3.60 7.97 9.78
N ASP A 132 2.87 9.08 9.85
CA ASP A 132 3.46 10.43 10.00
C ASP A 132 4.62 10.65 9.00
N SER A 133 4.42 10.20 7.76
CA SER A 133 5.47 10.07 6.76
C SER A 133 5.01 10.58 5.39
N PRO A 134 4.83 11.90 5.25
CA PRO A 134 4.23 12.50 4.05
C PRO A 134 5.10 12.31 2.80
N GLU A 135 4.45 12.45 1.64
CA GLU A 135 5.06 12.37 0.30
C GLU A 135 5.73 11.01 0.02
N SER A 136 5.27 9.94 0.67
CA SER A 136 5.82 8.59 0.52
C SER A 136 5.25 7.87 -0.70
N ARG A 137 6.05 6.96 -1.29
CA ARG A 137 5.67 6.15 -2.45
C ARG A 137 5.72 4.66 -2.09
N VAL A 138 4.58 3.99 -2.13
CA VAL A 138 4.44 2.54 -1.91
C VAL A 138 4.01 1.90 -3.22
N GLY A 139 4.91 1.20 -3.90
CA GLY A 139 4.69 0.72 -5.26
C GLY A 139 5.04 -0.76 -5.45
N ARG A 140 4.18 -1.56 -6.09
CA ARG A 140 4.43 -3.00 -6.33
C ARG A 140 4.67 -3.78 -5.02
N VAL A 141 3.77 -3.60 -4.05
CA VAL A 141 3.78 -4.37 -2.80
C VAL A 141 2.84 -5.56 -2.94
N THR A 142 3.30 -6.75 -2.54
CA THR A 142 2.46 -7.94 -2.39
C THR A 142 2.34 -8.30 -0.91
N ALA A 143 1.17 -8.10 -0.31
CA ALA A 143 0.94 -8.43 1.11
C ALA A 143 -0.04 -9.61 1.22
N THR A 144 0.34 -10.66 1.95
CA THR A 144 -0.43 -11.91 2.03
C THR A 144 -0.49 -12.48 3.43
N ASN A 145 -1.64 -13.08 3.81
CA ASN A 145 -1.84 -13.74 5.10
C ASN A 145 -1.43 -12.86 6.30
N GLY A 146 -2.19 -11.81 6.58
CA GLY A 146 -1.85 -10.84 7.64
C GLY A 146 -3.06 -10.21 8.33
N PHE A 147 -2.84 -9.20 9.16
CA PHE A 147 -3.92 -8.42 9.76
C PHE A 147 -4.33 -7.25 8.86
N THR A 148 -3.39 -6.34 8.55
CA THR A 148 -3.51 -5.26 7.58
C THR A 148 -2.47 -5.44 6.47
N GLY A 149 -2.85 -5.24 5.21
CA GLY A 149 -1.90 -5.37 4.09
C GLY A 149 -0.99 -4.15 3.95
N ILE A 150 -1.59 -3.02 3.58
CA ILE A 150 -0.91 -1.73 3.43
C ILE A 150 -1.66 -0.69 4.27
N PHE A 151 -0.94 0.02 5.14
CA PHE A 151 -1.51 1.05 6.00
C PHE A 151 -0.78 2.39 5.80
N VAL A 152 -1.53 3.43 5.45
CA VAL A 152 -1.06 4.81 5.33
C VAL A 152 -1.82 5.67 6.33
N ARG A 153 -1.12 6.30 7.27
CA ARG A 153 -1.72 7.11 8.32
C ARG A 153 -0.99 8.44 8.48
N ASP A 154 -1.74 9.54 8.65
CA ASP A 154 -1.18 10.87 8.86
C ASP A 154 -0.09 11.23 7.82
N SER A 155 -0.28 10.84 6.56
CA SER A 155 0.79 10.82 5.54
C SER A 155 0.35 11.45 4.23
N ASP A 156 0.14 12.76 4.29
CA ASP A 156 -0.35 13.58 3.17
C ASP A 156 0.46 13.44 1.88
N GLY A 157 -0.23 13.51 0.73
CA GLY A 157 0.40 13.49 -0.59
C GLY A 157 1.07 12.17 -0.97
N SER A 158 0.83 11.10 -0.21
CA SER A 158 1.42 9.79 -0.48
C SER A 158 0.75 9.06 -1.65
N VAL A 159 1.51 8.19 -2.29
CA VAL A 159 1.04 7.40 -3.44
C VAL A 159 1.20 5.92 -3.16
N VAL A 160 0.10 5.16 -3.26
CA VAL A 160 0.09 3.71 -3.29
C VAL A 160 -0.24 3.25 -4.71
N SER A 161 0.60 2.41 -5.31
CA SER A 161 0.42 1.96 -6.69
C SER A 161 0.73 0.48 -6.89
N ASN A 162 -0.06 -0.19 -7.73
CA ASN A 162 0.17 -1.59 -8.12
C ASN A 162 0.28 -2.54 -6.90
N GLY A 163 -0.53 -2.28 -5.87
CA GLY A 163 -0.58 -3.10 -4.66
C GLY A 163 -1.42 -4.36 -4.87
N VAL A 164 -0.92 -5.50 -4.39
CA VAL A 164 -1.61 -6.79 -4.45
C VAL A 164 -1.76 -7.33 -3.05
N VAL A 165 -2.95 -7.21 -2.47
CA VAL A 165 -3.22 -7.59 -1.08
C VAL A 165 -4.21 -8.75 -1.04
N ARG A 166 -3.87 -9.82 -0.31
CA ARG A 166 -4.74 -11.00 -0.21
C ARG A 166 -4.76 -11.61 1.18
N ASP A 167 -5.91 -12.16 1.58
CA ASP A 167 -6.01 -12.96 2.80
C ASP A 167 -5.67 -12.16 4.07
N MET A 168 -6.25 -10.96 4.18
CA MET A 168 -6.12 -10.11 5.39
C MET A 168 -7.29 -10.34 6.34
N SER A 169 -6.99 -10.61 7.61
CA SER A 169 -8.02 -10.82 8.64
C SER A 169 -8.75 -9.53 9.04
N SER A 170 -8.19 -8.35 8.73
CA SER A 170 -8.81 -7.04 8.96
C SER A 170 -8.95 -6.23 7.68
N VAL A 171 -8.01 -5.35 7.33
CA VAL A 171 -8.14 -4.43 6.19
C VAL A 171 -7.08 -4.74 5.13
N GLY A 172 -7.48 -4.79 3.87
CA GLY A 172 -6.53 -4.97 2.78
C GLY A 172 -5.62 -3.76 2.62
N LEU A 173 -6.22 -2.62 2.25
CA LEU A 173 -5.54 -1.35 2.12
C LEU A 173 -6.28 -0.31 2.96
N PHE A 174 -5.58 0.28 3.92
CA PHE A 174 -6.13 1.25 4.85
C PHE A 174 -5.42 2.59 4.67
N VAL A 175 -6.18 3.64 4.42
CA VAL A 175 -5.74 5.02 4.53
C VAL A 175 -6.49 5.67 5.69
N ALA A 176 -5.77 6.41 6.53
CA ALA A 176 -6.34 7.10 7.68
C ALA A 176 -5.76 8.50 7.85
N ASP A 177 -6.63 9.44 8.21
CA ASP A 177 -6.30 10.81 8.62
C ASP A 177 -5.34 11.53 7.66
N SER A 178 -5.46 11.26 6.37
CA SER A 178 -4.54 11.77 5.35
C SER A 178 -5.24 12.62 4.29
N ARG A 179 -4.46 13.46 3.62
CA ARG A 179 -4.93 14.33 2.53
C ARG A 179 -4.20 14.06 1.24
N ASP A 180 -4.92 14.20 0.13
CA ASP A 180 -4.35 14.15 -1.22
C ASP A 180 -3.62 12.82 -1.52
N VAL A 181 -4.02 11.73 -0.86
CA VAL A 181 -3.47 10.38 -1.08
C VAL A 181 -4.01 9.80 -2.38
N THR A 182 -3.14 9.24 -3.20
CA THR A 182 -3.53 8.54 -4.43
C THR A 182 -3.26 7.04 -4.30
N VAL A 183 -4.31 6.24 -4.40
CA VAL A 183 -4.25 4.78 -4.53
C VAL A 183 -4.60 4.44 -5.98
N SER A 184 -3.73 3.70 -6.67
CA SER A 184 -3.95 3.33 -8.07
C SER A 184 -3.62 1.87 -8.35
N ASN A 185 -4.43 1.23 -9.19
CA ASN A 185 -4.23 -0.14 -9.64
C ASN A 185 -4.02 -1.14 -8.47
N ALA A 186 -4.83 -1.01 -7.42
CA ALA A 186 -4.78 -1.89 -6.25
C ALA A 186 -5.71 -3.09 -6.44
N SER A 187 -5.21 -4.30 -6.20
CA SER A 187 -6.00 -5.53 -6.18
C SER A 187 -6.10 -6.06 -4.75
N VAL A 188 -7.28 -6.00 -4.14
CA VAL A 188 -7.53 -6.52 -2.79
C VAL A 188 -8.50 -7.70 -2.86
N VAL A 189 -8.11 -8.85 -2.31
CA VAL A 189 -8.90 -10.09 -2.39
C VAL A 189 -8.98 -10.79 -1.04
N ARG A 190 -10.13 -11.37 -0.69
CA ARG A 190 -10.31 -12.20 0.54
C ARG A 190 -9.80 -11.48 1.79
N SER A 191 -10.23 -10.25 1.97
CA SER A 191 -9.92 -9.43 3.14
C SER A 191 -11.22 -9.04 3.82
N LYS A 192 -11.28 -8.90 5.15
CA LYS A 192 -12.55 -8.53 5.82
C LYS A 192 -13.08 -7.21 5.25
N THR A 193 -12.27 -6.16 5.30
CA THR A 193 -12.51 -4.91 4.58
C THR A 193 -11.48 -4.79 3.44
N GLY A 194 -11.93 -4.44 2.24
CA GLY A 194 -11.08 -4.32 1.06
C GLY A 194 -10.20 -3.07 1.11
N ILE A 195 -10.81 -1.92 0.83
CA ILE A 195 -10.18 -0.61 0.95
C ILE A 195 -10.96 0.20 2.00
N ALA A 196 -10.26 0.79 2.96
CA ALA A 196 -10.85 1.70 3.94
C ALA A 196 -10.21 3.08 3.83
N LEU A 197 -11.04 4.12 3.82
CA LEU A 197 -10.65 5.52 3.99
C LEU A 197 -11.32 6.04 5.26
N LEU A 198 -10.53 6.57 6.19
CA LEU A 198 -11.01 6.99 7.51
C LEU A 198 -10.45 8.38 7.84
N GLY A 199 -11.30 9.40 7.95
CA GLY A 199 -10.84 10.78 8.11
C GLY A 199 -10.17 11.41 6.88
N ASP A 200 -10.11 10.71 5.74
CA ASP A 200 -9.33 11.11 4.58
C ASP A 200 -9.99 12.20 3.73
N ARG A 201 -9.17 13.04 3.09
CA ARG A 201 -9.64 14.19 2.32
C ARG A 201 -8.96 14.33 0.96
N ASN A 202 -9.73 14.70 -0.05
CA ASN A 202 -9.20 15.04 -1.40
C ASN A 202 -8.39 13.92 -2.06
N GLY A 203 -8.53 12.69 -1.59
CA GLY A 203 -7.82 11.52 -2.11
C GLY A 203 -8.45 10.95 -3.37
N ARG A 204 -7.71 10.06 -4.03
CA ARG A 204 -8.17 9.33 -5.20
C ARG A 204 -7.89 7.84 -5.06
N VAL A 205 -8.88 7.01 -5.37
CA VAL A 205 -8.72 5.57 -5.54
C VAL A 205 -9.10 5.22 -6.97
N THR A 206 -8.13 4.88 -7.81
CA THR A 206 -8.37 4.62 -9.23
C THR A 206 -8.05 3.19 -9.63
N ASP A 207 -8.91 2.63 -10.48
CA ASP A 207 -8.69 1.33 -11.13
C ASP A 207 -8.44 0.19 -10.12
N ALA A 208 -9.07 0.30 -8.94
CA ALA A 208 -8.98 -0.71 -7.90
C ALA A 208 -9.88 -1.91 -8.21
N VAL A 209 -9.42 -3.11 -7.88
CA VAL A 209 -10.20 -4.35 -7.97
C VAL A 209 -10.33 -4.93 -6.57
N VAL A 210 -11.54 -4.95 -6.03
CA VAL A 210 -11.82 -5.47 -4.69
C VAL A 210 -12.80 -6.63 -4.78
N ARG A 211 -12.40 -7.79 -4.26
CA ARG A 211 -13.19 -9.02 -4.38
C ARG A 211 -13.19 -9.91 -3.15
N SER A 212 -14.30 -10.62 -2.96
CA SER A 212 -14.47 -11.60 -1.88
C SER A 212 -14.20 -10.99 -0.50
N THR A 213 -14.76 -9.80 -0.26
CA THR A 213 -14.62 -9.06 1.00
C THR A 213 -15.97 -8.91 1.70
N HIS A 214 -15.99 -8.72 3.03
CA HIS A 214 -17.26 -8.40 3.70
C HIS A 214 -17.70 -6.97 3.32
N GLU A 215 -16.77 -6.02 3.47
CA GLU A 215 -16.92 -4.64 3.00
C GLU A 215 -15.87 -4.41 1.92
N ALA A 216 -16.27 -4.05 0.70
CA ALA A 216 -15.31 -3.79 -0.37
C ALA A 216 -14.69 -2.39 -0.23
N LEU A 217 -15.52 -1.41 0.12
CA LEU A 217 -15.08 -0.05 0.38
C LEU A 217 -15.73 0.46 1.66
N LEU A 218 -14.92 1.00 2.57
CA LEU A 218 -15.38 1.64 3.79
C LEU A 218 -14.94 3.12 3.76
N LEU A 219 -15.91 4.03 3.95
CA LEU A 219 -15.69 5.47 4.03
C LEU A 219 -16.24 5.97 5.37
N VAL A 220 -15.39 6.45 6.26
CA VAL A 220 -15.80 6.98 7.57
C VAL A 220 -15.18 8.34 7.79
N ASP A 221 -15.98 9.33 8.17
CA ASP A 221 -15.54 10.73 8.44
C ASP A 221 -14.67 11.34 7.32
N SER A 222 -14.79 10.77 6.11
CA SER A 222 -13.96 11.08 4.96
C SER A 222 -14.69 12.02 4.01
N ARG A 223 -13.97 12.90 3.32
CA ARG A 223 -14.61 13.90 2.45
C ARG A 223 -13.89 14.18 1.14
N ASN A 224 -14.67 14.50 0.11
CA ASN A 224 -14.16 14.92 -1.19
C ASN A 224 -13.15 13.94 -1.82
N ASN A 225 -13.31 12.63 -1.58
CA ASN A 225 -12.48 11.61 -2.23
C ASN A 225 -13.14 11.11 -3.52
N GLU A 226 -12.33 10.77 -4.51
CA GLU A 226 -12.81 10.23 -5.79
C GLU A 226 -12.40 8.77 -5.95
N ILE A 227 -13.38 7.87 -5.97
CA ILE A 227 -13.19 6.45 -6.29
C ILE A 227 -13.60 6.26 -7.74
N ARG A 228 -12.63 6.02 -8.62
CA ARG A 228 -12.84 6.00 -10.07
C ARG A 228 -12.50 4.65 -10.68
N ASN A 229 -13.35 4.16 -11.58
CA ASN A 229 -13.15 2.90 -12.32
C ASN A 229 -12.89 1.67 -11.44
N ALA A 230 -13.33 1.68 -10.19
CA ALA A 230 -13.16 0.53 -9.31
C ALA A 230 -14.07 -0.63 -9.77
N THR A 231 -13.60 -1.87 -9.58
CA THR A 231 -14.41 -3.09 -9.76
C THR A 231 -14.63 -3.73 -8.39
N LEU A 232 -15.87 -3.66 -7.89
CA LEU A 232 -16.26 -4.18 -6.59
C LEU A 232 -17.20 -5.37 -6.79
N SER A 233 -16.80 -6.58 -6.35
CA SER A 233 -17.62 -7.77 -6.61
C SER A 233 -17.35 -8.90 -5.63
N ASN A 234 -18.40 -9.58 -5.15
CA ASN A 234 -18.30 -10.84 -4.42
C ASN A 234 -18.93 -11.99 -5.23
N PRO A 235 -18.37 -13.22 -5.18
CA PRO A 235 -18.95 -14.37 -5.87
C PRO A 235 -20.28 -14.82 -5.23
N ASP A 236 -20.39 -14.73 -3.90
CA ASP A 236 -21.54 -15.25 -3.14
C ASP A 236 -22.54 -14.15 -2.72
N GLY A 237 -22.41 -12.94 -3.27
CA GLY A 237 -23.25 -11.80 -2.90
C GLY A 237 -22.82 -10.48 -3.52
N ALA A 238 -23.41 -9.38 -3.05
CA ALA A 238 -22.94 -8.04 -3.41
C ALA A 238 -21.75 -7.65 -2.52
N ALA A 239 -20.78 -6.95 -3.11
CA ALA A 239 -19.79 -6.20 -2.36
C ALA A 239 -20.47 -5.01 -1.65
N VAL A 240 -20.09 -4.72 -0.41
CA VAL A 240 -20.69 -3.61 0.35
C VAL A 240 -19.80 -2.38 0.30
N VAL A 241 -20.41 -1.22 0.06
CA VAL A 241 -19.81 0.10 0.25
C VAL A 241 -20.45 0.74 1.48
N ALA A 242 -19.73 0.76 2.60
CA ALA A 242 -20.21 1.32 3.86
C ALA A 242 -19.79 2.79 4.01
N ARG A 243 -20.73 3.63 4.46
CA ARG A 243 -20.56 5.09 4.55
C ARG A 243 -21.06 5.61 5.89
N THR A 244 -20.18 6.27 6.62
CA THR A 244 -20.51 6.89 7.92
C THR A 244 -19.94 8.30 8.00
N ASN A 245 -20.80 9.29 8.25
CA ASN A 245 -20.41 10.71 8.41
C ASN A 245 -19.51 11.25 7.28
N GLU A 246 -19.73 10.75 6.06
CA GLU A 246 -18.94 11.10 4.89
C GLU A 246 -19.64 12.19 4.06
N SER A 247 -18.88 12.97 3.30
CA SER A 247 -19.44 14.01 2.41
C SER A 247 -18.63 14.17 1.13
N ASP A 248 -19.31 14.48 0.02
CA ASP A 248 -18.68 14.80 -1.27
C ASP A 248 -17.78 13.68 -1.84
N ASN A 249 -17.88 12.44 -1.34
CA ASN A 249 -17.15 11.31 -1.92
C ASN A 249 -17.87 10.76 -3.14
N ARG A 250 -17.16 10.63 -4.25
CA ARG A 250 -17.73 10.28 -5.55
C ARG A 250 -17.26 8.92 -6.02
N LEU A 251 -18.20 8.07 -6.42
CA LEU A 251 -17.90 6.82 -7.13
C LEU A 251 -18.21 7.04 -8.61
N VAL A 252 -17.17 7.04 -9.45
CA VAL A 252 -17.25 7.40 -10.86
C VAL A 252 -16.81 6.22 -11.71
N GLY A 253 -17.73 5.67 -12.52
CA GLY A 253 -17.42 4.52 -13.37
C GLY A 253 -17.10 3.24 -12.61
N THR A 254 -17.48 3.16 -11.33
CA THR A 254 -17.36 1.95 -10.50
C THR A 254 -18.32 0.87 -11.01
N ARG A 255 -17.81 -0.35 -11.21
CA ARG A 255 -18.52 -1.50 -11.77
C ARG A 255 -18.55 -2.70 -10.82
N GLY A 256 -19.31 -3.72 -11.17
CA GLY A 256 -19.44 -4.98 -10.45
C GLY A 256 -20.75 -5.11 -9.68
N ASN A 257 -20.90 -6.16 -8.88
CA ASN A 257 -22.09 -6.40 -8.07
C ASN A 257 -21.88 -5.80 -6.67
N TRP A 258 -22.41 -4.61 -6.41
CA TRP A 258 -22.24 -3.93 -5.13
C TRP A 258 -23.48 -3.14 -4.67
N THR A 259 -23.61 -3.04 -3.34
CA THR A 259 -24.61 -2.24 -2.63
C THR A 259 -23.92 -1.15 -1.81
N SER A 260 -24.64 -0.09 -1.47
CA SER A 260 -24.17 0.89 -0.48
C SER A 260 -25.07 0.89 0.74
N ASP A 261 -24.45 0.88 1.91
CA ASP A 261 -25.12 1.08 3.20
C ASP A 261 -24.67 2.44 3.74
N ASP A 262 -25.64 3.28 4.08
CA ASP A 262 -25.39 4.54 4.76
C ASP A 262 -25.55 4.40 6.28
N ALA A 263 -25.18 5.44 7.03
CA ALA A 263 -25.31 5.47 8.49
C ALA A 263 -26.77 5.31 8.99
N SER A 264 -27.77 5.40 8.11
CA SER A 264 -29.18 5.13 8.44
C SER A 264 -29.54 3.64 8.38
N GLY A 265 -28.62 2.79 7.90
CA GLY A 265 -28.84 1.37 7.68
C GLY A 265 -29.63 1.08 6.40
N THR A 266 -29.77 2.05 5.49
CA THR A 266 -30.52 1.89 4.25
C THR A 266 -29.61 1.33 3.16
N THR A 267 -29.89 0.11 2.70
CA THR A 267 -29.16 -0.51 1.59
C THR A 267 -29.70 -0.04 0.24
N HIS A 268 -28.86 0.61 -0.55
CA HIS A 268 -29.15 0.96 -1.94
C HIS A 268 -28.38 0.00 -2.89
N LYS A 269 -29.11 -0.69 -3.77
CA LYS A 269 -28.50 -1.47 -4.87
C LYS A 269 -28.08 -0.55 -5.99
N ASN A 270 -26.84 -0.68 -6.49
CA ASN A 270 -26.49 -0.02 -7.73
C ASN A 270 -27.14 -0.73 -8.91
N ARG A 271 -27.68 0.07 -9.84
CA ARG A 271 -28.05 -0.43 -11.15
C ARG A 271 -26.75 -0.61 -11.94
N ALA A 272 -26.51 -1.85 -12.38
CA ALA A 272 -25.41 -2.22 -13.24
C ALA A 272 -25.44 -1.45 -14.58
#